data_AF-A0A165QDK1-F1
#
_entry.id   AF-A0A165QDK1-F1
#
_cell.length_a   1.000
_cell.length_b   1.000
_cell.length_c   1.000
_cell.angle_alpha   90.00
_cell.angle_beta   90.00
_cell.angle_gamma   90.00
#
_symmetry.space_group_name_H-M   'P 1'
#
loop_
_entity.id
_entity.type
_entity.pdbx_description
1 polymer ?
#
loop_
_entity_poly.entity_id
_entity_poly.type
_entity_poly.pdbx_seq_one_letter_code
_entity_poly.pdbx_strand_id
1 'polypeptide(L)' 'MDRGTVTLSQDGAGAFVIRLDPPDPNYPEEQRFDDIRDARGMMGGLRLVLGRRKVDLLKAGG' A
#
# COMPACT_ATOMS: atom_id res chain seq x y z
N MET A 1 -5.99 19.86 1.45
CA MET A 1 -6.53 18.76 2.27
C MET A 1 -5.69 17.53 1.98
N ASP A 2 -4.96 17.03 2.98
CA ASP A 2 -4.25 15.77 2.84
C ASP A 2 -5.29 14.65 2.74
N ARG A 3 -5.33 13.92 1.62
CA ARG A 3 -6.30 12.83 1.39
C ARG A 3 -5.85 11.51 2.04
N GLY A 4 -4.68 11.49 2.66
CA GLY A 4 -4.03 10.30 3.15
C GLY A 4 -3.10 9.65 2.13
N THR A 5 -2.49 8.57 2.58
CA THR A 5 -1.52 7.76 1.86
C THR A 5 -2.00 6.32 1.70
N VAL A 6 -1.50 5.69 0.65
CA VAL A 6 -1.46 4.24 0.48
C VAL A 6 0.01 3.87 0.53
N THR A 7 0.41 3.13 1.55
CA THR A 7 1.81 2.77 1.78
C THR A 7 2.03 1.31 1.41
N LEU A 8 3.09 1.01 0.68
CA LEU A 8 3.55 -0.34 0.38
C LEU A 8 4.86 -0.58 1.11
N SER A 9 4.93 -1.65 1.88
CA SER A 9 6.12 -2.06 2.62
C SER A 9 6.34 -3.56 2.45
N GLN A 10 7.52 -4.05 2.84
CA GLN A 10 7.80 -5.48 2.96
C GLN A 10 8.00 -5.78 4.44
N ASP A 11 7.32 -6.80 4.94
CA ASP A 11 7.45 -7.23 6.33
C ASP A 11 8.73 -8.05 6.56
N GLY A 12 8.99 -8.44 7.81
CA GLY A 12 10.15 -9.25 8.18
C GLY A 12 10.11 -10.70 7.67
N ALA A 13 8.97 -11.19 7.19
CA ALA A 13 8.78 -12.52 6.62
C ALA A 13 8.88 -12.51 5.09
N GLY A 14 8.99 -11.34 4.47
CA GLY A 14 9.11 -11.16 3.02
C GLY A 14 7.79 -10.86 2.32
N ALA A 15 6.66 -10.81 3.03
CA ALA A 15 5.36 -10.47 2.46
C ALA A 15 5.25 -8.96 2.20
N PHE A 16 4.53 -8.59 1.14
CA PHE A 16 4.27 -7.22 0.77
C PHE A 16 2.97 -6.74 1.41
N VAL A 17 3.05 -5.63 2.14
CA VAL A 17 1.96 -5.11 2.95
C VAL A 17 1.56 -3.73 2.45
N ILE A 18 0.29 -3.60 2.06
CA ILE A 18 -0.33 -2.31 1.76
C ILE A 18 -1.09 -1.82 2.99
N ARG A 19 -0.85 -0.58 3.39
CA ARG A 19 -1.57 0.08 4.49
C ARG A 19 -2.20 1.40 4.06
N LEU A 20 -3.42 1.64 4.54
CA LEU A 20 -4.15 2.89 4.34
C LEU A 20 -3.98 3.79 5.56
N ASP A 21 -3.56 5.04 5.34
CA ASP A 21 -3.45 6.04 6.42
C ASP A 21 -4.05 7.38 5.95
N PRO A 22 -5.21 7.83 6.47
CA PRO A 22 -5.97 7.20 7.55
C PRO A 22 -6.71 5.92 7.08
N PRO A 23 -7.18 5.05 7.98
CA PRO A 23 -8.01 3.90 7.60
C PRO A 23 -9.24 4.34 6.78
N ASP A 24 -9.69 3.50 5.84
CA ASP A 24 -10.90 3.76 5.04
C ASP A 24 -11.98 2.73 5.42
N PRO A 25 -13.22 3.14 5.74
CA PRO A 25 -14.26 2.19 6.13
C PRO A 25 -14.69 1.23 5.01
N ASN A 26 -14.40 1.56 3.74
CA ASN A 26 -14.77 0.73 2.58
C ASN A 26 -13.67 -0.25 2.16
N TYR A 27 -12.46 -0.13 2.73
CA TYR A 27 -11.32 -0.95 2.35
C TYR A 27 -10.61 -1.50 3.58
N PRO A 28 -10.02 -2.70 3.50
CA PRO A 28 -9.19 -3.20 4.58
C PRO A 28 -8.04 -2.22 4.87
N GLU A 29 -7.81 -1.96 6.15
CA GLU A 29 -6.71 -1.07 6.60
C GLU A 29 -5.35 -1.62 6.17
N GLU A 30 -5.19 -2.94 6.23
CA GLU A 30 -3.99 -3.68 5.83
C GLU A 30 -4.34 -4.82 4.87
N GLN A 31 -3.55 -4.97 3.80
CA GLN A 31 -3.66 -6.10 2.87
C GLN A 31 -2.26 -6.67 2.60
N ARG A 32 -2.15 -8.00 2.68
CA ARG A 32 -0.89 -8.73 2.50
C ARG A 32 -0.89 -9.50 1.19
N PHE A 33 0.26 -9.51 0.54
CA PHE A 33 0.50 -10.15 -0.74
C PHE A 33 1.84 -10.88 -0.71
N ASP A 34 1.89 -12.06 -1.29
CA ASP A 34 3.14 -12.83 -1.43
C ASP A 34 3.95 -12.37 -2.65
N ASP A 35 3.31 -11.70 -3.62
CA ASP A 35 3.92 -11.19 -4.85
C ASP A 35 3.87 -9.66 -4.93
N ILE A 36 5.00 -9.06 -5.33
CA ILE A 36 5.19 -7.61 -5.42
C ILE A 36 4.38 -6.95 -6.56
N ARG A 37 4.12 -7.67 -7.65
CA ARG A 37 3.36 -7.17 -8.80
C ARG A 37 1.90 -7.02 -8.41
N ASP A 38 1.35 -8.00 -7.68
CA ASP A 38 0.00 -7.95 -7.15
C ASP A 38 -0.17 -6.78 -6.17
N ALA A 39 0.78 -6.63 -5.23
CA ALA A 39 0.79 -5.52 -4.30
C ALA A 39 0.85 -4.16 -5.03
N ARG A 40 1.72 -4.02 -6.04
CA ARG A 40 1.81 -2.78 -6.83
C ARG A 40 0.56 -2.49 -7.64
N GLY A 41 -0.08 -3.52 -8.18
CA GLY A 41 -1.36 -3.41 -8.90
C GLY A 41 -2.46 -2.89 -7.99
N MET A 42 -2.65 -3.53 -6.83
CA MET A 42 -3.63 -3.09 -5.82
C MET A 42 -3.37 -1.66 -5.35
N MET A 43 -2.11 -1.34 -5.03
CA MET A 43 -1.72 0.00 -4.58
C MET A 43 -2.04 1.08 -5.63
N GLY A 44 -1.82 0.78 -6.91
CA GLY A 44 -2.20 1.65 -8.02
C GLY A 44 -3.71 1.90 -8.08
N GLY A 45 -4.51 0.84 -7.95
CA GLY A 45 -5.97 0.92 -7.88
C GLY A 45 -6.47 1.75 -6.71
N LEU A 46 -5.98 1.46 -5.50
CA LEU A 46 -6.35 2.18 -4.27
C LEU A 46 -5.99 3.66 -4.34
N ARG A 47 -4.83 4.01 -4.91
CA ARG A 47 -4.46 5.42 -5.17
C ARG A 47 -5.50 6.12 -6.03
N LEU A 48 -5.94 5.49 -7.12
CA LEU A 48 -6.88 6.09 -8.07
C LEU A 48 -8.26 6.25 -7.45
N VAL A 49 -8.75 5.21 -6.76
CA VAL A 49 -10.08 5.21 -6.14
C VAL A 49 -10.16 6.16 -4.95
N LEU A 50 -9.18 6.13 -4.05
CA LEU A 50 -9.17 6.96 -2.84
C LEU A 50 -8.61 8.36 -3.08
N GLY A 51 -8.01 8.61 -4.25
CA GLY A 51 -7.33 9.87 -4.57
C GLY A 51 -6.14 10.15 -3.64
N ARG A 52 -5.47 9.09 -3.18
CA ARG A 52 -4.41 9.15 -2.14
C ARG A 52 -3.01 9.16 -2.73
N ARG A 53 -2.05 9.59 -1.92
CA ARG A 53 -0.63 9.55 -2.31
C ARG A 53 -0.09 8.13 -2.19
N LYS A 54 0.62 7.66 -3.23
CA LYS A 54 1.37 6.40 -3.20
C LYS A 54 2.70 6.60 -2.45
N VAL A 55 3.00 5.75 -1.46
CA VAL A 55 4.28 5.73 -0.73
C VAL A 55 4.88 4.32 -0.78
N ASP A 56 5.94 4.15 -1.55
CA ASP A 56 6.63 2.86 -1.70
C ASP A 56 7.86 2.85 -0.79
N LEU A 57 7.83 2.04 0.27
CA LEU A 57 8.88 1.90 1.29
C LEU A 57 9.68 0.61 1.11
N LEU A 58 9.54 -0.06 -0.04
CA LEU A 58 10.41 -1.19 -0.36
C LEU A 58 11.85 -0.68 -0.36
N LYS A 59 12.73 -1.33 0.40
CA LYS A 59 14.15 -0.98 0.47
C LYS A 59 14.67 -0.82 -0.96
N ALA A 60 15.04 0.41 -1.34
CA ALA A 60 15.92 0.60 -2.48
C ALA A 60 17.21 -0.12 -2.10
N GLY A 61 17.49 -1.25 -2.75
CA GLY A 61 18.67 -2.06 -2.46
C GLY A 61 19.92 -1.18 -2.43
N GLY A 62 20.67 -1.28 -1.34
CA GLY A 62 22.09 -0.91 -1.31
C GLY A 62 22.93 -2.02 -1.90
#